data_AF-A0A8C6N548-F1
#
_entry.id   AF-A0A8C6N548-F1
#
_cell.length_a   1.000
_cell.length_b   1.000
_cell.length_c   1.000
_cell.angle_alpha   90.00
_cell.angle_beta   90.00
_cell.angle_gamma   90.00
#
_symmetry.space_group_name_H-M   'P 1'
#
loop_
_entity.id
_entity.type
_entity.pdbx_description
1 polymer ?
#
loop_
_entity_poly.entity_id
_entity_poly.type
_entity_poly.pdbx_seq_one_letter_code
_entity_poly.pdbx_strand_id
1 'polypeptide(L)'
;MSGMALSRLVQERKPWSFHTFGFVAVSTRNPDGTMNLMNWECAIPGKKGTPWEGGLFKLSRLFKDDYPSSPPKIIQELLNEPNIHDPAQAEAYTIYCQSRVECK
;
A
#
# COMPACT_ATOMS: atom_id res chain seq x y z
N MET A 1 -5.31 23.58 -12.88
CA MET A 1 -5.34 22.43 -13.81
C MET A 1 -5.42 21.13 -13.01
N SER A 2 -6.56 20.84 -12.38
CA SER A 2 -6.71 19.75 -11.39
C SER A 2 -7.52 18.54 -11.90
N GLY A 3 -7.73 18.41 -13.22
CA GLY A 3 -8.61 17.37 -13.80
C GLY A 3 -7.92 16.17 -14.46
N MET A 4 -6.63 16.27 -14.78
CA MET A 4 -5.93 15.22 -15.54
C MET A 4 -5.62 13.98 -14.69
N ALA A 5 -5.19 14.18 -13.44
CA ALA A 5 -4.89 13.09 -12.50
C ALA A 5 -6.12 12.22 -12.24
N LEU A 6 -7.27 12.83 -11.92
CA LEU A 6 -8.53 12.11 -11.68
C LEU A 6 -9.01 11.36 -12.93
N SER A 7 -8.95 11.98 -14.10
CA SER A 7 -9.34 11.33 -15.36
C SER A 7 -8.52 10.08 -15.63
N ARG A 8 -7.21 10.15 -15.39
CA ARG A 8 -6.31 9.00 -15.51
C ARG A 8 -6.62 7.92 -14.48
N LEU A 9 -6.85 8.27 -13.21
CA LEU A 9 -7.16 7.32 -12.14
C LEU A 9 -8.48 6.57 -12.38
N VAL A 10 -9.49 7.25 -12.93
CA VAL A 10 -10.75 6.60 -13.36
C VAL A 10 -10.49 5.56 -14.45
N GLN A 11 -9.59 5.86 -15.40
CA GLN A 11 -9.21 4.92 -16.44
C GLN A 11 -8.45 3.71 -15.88
N GLU A 12 -7.62 3.89 -14.86
CA GLU A 12 -6.86 2.79 -14.21
C GLU A 12 -7.74 1.88 -13.33
N ARG A 13 -8.79 2.42 -12.73
CA ARG A 13 -9.75 1.64 -11.93
C ARG A 13 -10.54 0.62 -12.75
N LYS A 14 -10.87 0.95 -14.01
CA LYS A 14 -11.68 0.10 -14.91
C LYS A 14 -11.05 -1.29 -15.15
N PRO A 15 -9.80 -1.41 -15.62
CA PRO A 15 -9.17 -2.72 -15.82
C PRO A 15 -8.80 -3.41 -14.51
N TRP A 16 -8.57 -2.64 -13.43
CA TRP A 16 -8.23 -3.22 -12.12
C TRP A 16 -9.34 -4.11 -11.56
N SER A 17 -10.61 -3.92 -11.96
CA SER A 17 -11.70 -4.82 -11.53
C SER A 17 -11.51 -6.29 -11.96
N PHE A 18 -10.56 -6.57 -12.87
CA PHE A 18 -10.19 -7.91 -13.32
C PHE A 18 -8.82 -8.38 -12.79
N HIS A 19 -8.32 -7.83 -11.68
CA HIS A 19 -6.99 -8.19 -11.17
C HIS A 19 -6.91 -9.65 -10.66
N THR A 20 -5.69 -10.18 -10.67
CA THR A 20 -5.33 -11.52 -10.18
C THR A 20 -5.80 -11.75 -8.74
N PHE A 21 -6.24 -12.97 -8.45
CA PHE A 21 -6.71 -13.40 -7.12
C PHE A 21 -5.71 -13.03 -6.01
N GLY A 22 -6.19 -12.33 -4.97
CA GLY A 22 -5.43 -11.97 -3.77
C GLY A 22 -4.79 -10.57 -3.78
N PHE A 23 -4.62 -9.93 -4.94
CA PHE A 23 -4.25 -8.51 -4.97
C PHE A 23 -5.46 -7.67 -4.53
N VAL A 24 -5.22 -6.52 -3.89
CA VAL A 24 -6.28 -5.56 -3.55
C VAL A 24 -5.76 -4.18 -3.94
N ALA A 25 -6.59 -3.37 -4.58
CA ALA A 25 -6.36 -1.93 -4.64
C ALA A 25 -7.71 -1.21 -4.70
N VAL A 26 -8.00 -0.44 -3.67
CA VAL A 26 -9.28 0.25 -3.49
C VAL A 26 -9.03 1.71 -3.16
N SER A 27 -9.83 2.59 -3.76
CA SER A 27 -9.82 4.01 -3.37
C SER A 27 -10.39 4.15 -1.96
N THR A 28 -9.73 4.94 -1.11
CA THR A 28 -10.17 5.20 0.26
C THR A 28 -11.48 5.98 0.28
N ARG A 29 -12.24 5.81 1.36
CA ARG A 29 -13.47 6.56 1.60
C ARG A 29 -13.17 7.67 2.59
N ASN A 30 -13.52 8.89 2.23
CA ASN A 30 -13.43 10.04 3.12
C ASN A 30 -14.48 9.93 4.25
N PRO A 31 -14.30 10.63 5.38
CA PRO A 31 -15.27 10.63 6.49
C PRO A 31 -16.67 11.11 6.09
N ASP A 32 -16.77 11.93 5.05
CA ASP A 32 -18.02 12.43 4.46
C ASP A 32 -18.75 11.39 3.59
N GLY A 33 -18.19 10.19 3.43
CA GLY A 33 -18.73 9.11 2.60
C GLY A 33 -18.35 9.19 1.12
N THR A 34 -17.66 10.25 0.69
CA THR A 34 -17.18 10.39 -0.69
C THR A 34 -15.96 9.50 -0.95
N MET A 35 -15.74 9.13 -2.21
CA MET A 35 -14.58 8.32 -2.60
C MET A 35 -13.40 9.22 -2.92
N ASN A 36 -12.28 8.99 -2.26
CA ASN A 36 -11.04 9.69 -2.53
C ASN A 36 -10.21 8.91 -3.55
N LEU A 37 -10.32 9.30 -4.82
CA LEU A 37 -9.54 8.71 -5.91
C LEU A 37 -8.04 9.03 -5.80
N MET A 38 -7.64 10.00 -4.99
CA MET A 38 -6.23 10.38 -4.85
C MET A 38 -5.51 9.54 -3.79
N ASN A 39 -6.23 8.75 -2.98
CA ASN A 39 -5.63 7.88 -1.98
C ASN A 39 -6.18 6.46 -2.09
N TRP A 40 -5.29 5.49 -2.28
CA TRP A 40 -5.64 4.09 -2.51
C TRP A 40 -5.00 3.20 -1.46
N GLU A 41 -5.78 2.26 -0.94
CA GLU A 41 -5.28 1.16 -0.12
C GLU A 41 -5.08 -0.06 -0.99
N CYS A 42 -3.84 -0.55 -1.00
CA CYS A 42 -3.43 -1.71 -1.75
C CYS A 42 -3.01 -2.83 -0.80
N ALA A 43 -3.24 -4.08 -1.21
CA ALA A 43 -2.68 -5.25 -0.56
C ALA A 43 -2.05 -6.17 -1.59
N ILE A 44 -0.82 -6.59 -1.35
CA ILE A 44 -0.08 -7.50 -2.23
C ILE A 44 0.03 -8.85 -1.54
N PRO A 45 -0.45 -9.95 -2.14
CA PRO A 45 -0.26 -11.28 -1.59
C PRO A 45 1.18 -11.73 -1.87
N GLY A 46 1.79 -12.41 -0.91
CA GLY A 46 3.10 -13.01 -1.12
C GLY A 46 3.06 -14.16 -2.13
N LYS A 47 4.13 -14.29 -2.90
CA LYS A 47 4.22 -15.25 -4.01
C LYS A 47 4.40 -16.68 -3.47
N LYS A 48 3.73 -17.66 -4.08
CA LYS A 48 3.94 -19.08 -3.78
C LYS A 48 5.39 -19.51 -4.03
N GLY A 49 5.92 -20.37 -3.17
CA GLY A 49 7.29 -20.87 -3.23
C GLY A 49 8.34 -19.86 -2.77
N THR A 50 7.92 -18.79 -2.11
CA THR A 50 8.81 -17.81 -1.50
C THR A 50 8.50 -17.74 -0.01
N PRO A 51 9.40 -17.25 0.85
CA PRO A 51 9.12 -17.15 2.28
C PRO A 51 8.00 -16.14 2.58
N TRP A 52 7.55 -15.40 1.57
CA TRP A 52 6.41 -14.48 1.57
C TRP A 52 5.06 -15.19 1.45
N GLU A 53 5.04 -16.48 1.08
CA GLU A 53 3.81 -17.21 0.83
C GLU A 53 2.86 -17.14 2.04
N GLY A 54 1.62 -16.72 1.80
CA GLY A 54 0.62 -16.51 2.85
C GLY A 54 0.65 -15.12 3.51
N GLY A 55 1.69 -14.31 3.27
CA GLY A 55 1.75 -12.92 3.70
C GLY A 55 0.84 -12.00 2.88
N LEU A 56 0.32 -10.94 3.53
CA LEU A 56 -0.48 -9.90 2.88
C LEU A 56 0.09 -8.51 3.22
N PHE A 57 0.76 -7.90 2.25
CA PHE A 57 1.48 -6.64 2.41
C PHE A 57 0.56 -5.46 2.11
N LYS A 58 0.14 -4.74 3.15
CA LYS A 58 -0.70 -3.54 3.02
C LYS A 58 0.14 -2.31 2.74
N LEU A 59 -0.32 -1.51 1.77
CA LEU A 59 0.37 -0.32 1.27
C LEU A 59 -0.66 0.76 0.97
N SER A 60 -0.40 2.00 1.37
CA SER A 60 -1.17 3.17 0.94
C SER A 60 -0.48 3.85 -0.23
N ARG A 61 -1.21 4.20 -1.27
CA ARG A 61 -0.72 4.91 -2.45
C ARG A 61 -1.41 6.26 -2.55
N LEU A 62 -0.61 7.31 -2.45
CA LEU A 62 -1.03 8.70 -2.53
C LEU A 62 -0.67 9.30 -3.89
N PHE A 63 -1.67 9.74 -4.61
CA PHE A 63 -1.54 10.48 -5.86
C PHE A 63 -1.59 11.98 -5.59
N LYS A 64 -0.72 12.72 -6.26
CA LYS A 64 -0.71 14.18 -6.25
C LYS A 64 -1.43 14.71 -7.50
N ASP A 65 -1.79 15.98 -7.49
CA ASP A 65 -2.49 16.63 -8.61
C ASP A 65 -1.68 16.66 -9.91
N ASP A 66 -0.36 16.54 -9.82
CA ASP A 66 0.58 16.47 -10.95
C ASP A 66 0.76 15.07 -11.52
N TYR A 67 0.00 14.07 -11.04
CA TYR A 67 -0.05 12.75 -11.66
C TYR A 67 -0.66 12.84 -13.08
N PRO A 68 -0.10 12.16 -14.10
CA PRO A 68 0.96 11.13 -14.06
C PRO A 68 2.39 11.65 -14.23
N SER A 69 2.62 12.97 -14.28
CA SER A 69 3.96 13.54 -14.43
C SER A 69 4.86 13.23 -13.23
N SER A 70 4.30 13.23 -12.03
CA SER A 70 4.98 12.72 -10.83
C SER A 70 4.49 11.33 -10.44
N PRO A 71 5.39 10.45 -9.97
CA PRO A 71 4.99 9.13 -9.50
C PRO A 71 4.15 9.23 -8.22
N PRO A 72 3.24 8.27 -7.98
CA PRO A 72 2.51 8.22 -6.73
C PRO A 72 3.45 7.90 -5.57
N LYS A 73 3.21 8.54 -4.41
CA LYS A 73 3.94 8.24 -3.18
C LYS A 73 3.37 6.98 -2.56
N ILE A 74 4.20 5.96 -2.39
CA ILE A 74 3.82 4.74 -1.69
C ILE A 74 4.24 4.91 -0.23
N ILE A 75 3.27 4.78 0.66
CA ILE A 75 3.46 4.70 2.11
C ILE A 75 3.13 3.28 2.49
N GLN A 76 4.15 2.49 2.81
CA GLN A 76 3.94 1.27 3.55
C GLN A 76 3.63 1.67 4.99
N GLU A 77 2.50 1.19 5.53
CA GLU A 77 2.30 1.30 6.98
C GLU A 77 3.50 0.64 7.65
N LEU A 78 4.25 1.43 8.42
CA LEU A 78 5.22 0.87 9.35
C LEU A 78 4.44 -0.06 10.26
N LEU A 79 4.83 -1.32 10.29
CA LEU A 79 4.16 -2.29 11.13
C LEU A 79 4.33 -1.92 12.58
N ASN A 80 3.30 -1.29 13.14
CA ASN A 80 3.18 -1.04 14.56
C ASN A 80 3.15 -2.37 15.36
N GLU A 81 2.85 -3.47 14.68
CA GLU A 81 2.92 -4.86 15.17
C GLU A 81 3.68 -5.74 14.15
N PRO A 82 5.02 -5.79 14.21
CA PRO A 82 5.83 -6.59 13.29
C PRO A 82 5.42 -8.06 13.34
N ASN A 83 5.04 -8.63 12.20
CA ASN A 83 4.68 -10.04 12.10
C ASN A 83 5.97 -10.88 12.01
N ILE A 84 6.25 -11.65 13.05
CA ILE A 84 7.45 -12.51 13.15
C ILE A 84 7.51 -13.62 12.09
N HIS A 85 6.38 -13.92 11.46
CA HIS A 85 6.29 -14.89 10.37
C HIS A 85 6.43 -14.27 8.97
N ASP A 86 6.59 -12.94 8.89
CA ASP A 86 6.78 -12.21 7.65
C ASP A 86 8.27 -11.83 7.45
N PRO A 87 8.98 -12.44 6.49
CA PRO A 87 10.43 -12.25 6.34
C PRO A 87 10.87 -10.83 5.96
N ALA A 88 9.96 -9.93 5.58
CA ALA A 88 10.20 -8.58 5.01
C ALA A 88 10.21 -7.59 6.14
N GLN A 89 9.66 -8.05 7.25
CA GLN A 89 9.67 -7.40 8.52
C GLN A 89 10.71 -8.06 9.42
N ALA A 90 11.33 -9.18 9.06
CA ALA A 90 12.33 -9.82 9.94
C ALA A 90 13.53 -8.89 10.22
N GLU A 91 14.06 -8.20 9.19
CA GLU A 91 15.14 -7.21 9.36
C GLU A 91 14.65 -5.96 10.11
N ALA A 92 13.50 -5.41 9.73
CA ALA A 92 12.90 -4.25 10.41
C ALA A 92 12.50 -4.55 11.86
N TYR A 93 12.06 -5.77 12.17
CA TYR A 93 11.74 -6.28 13.50
C TYR A 93 12.99 -6.44 14.34
N THR A 94 14.07 -6.95 13.74
CA THR A 94 15.37 -7.04 14.41
C THR A 94 15.86 -5.65 14.81
N ILE A 95 15.75 -4.67 13.90
CA ILE A 95 16.10 -3.26 14.16
C ILE A 95 15.15 -2.63 15.21
N TYR A 96 13.85 -2.92 15.15
CA TYR A 96 12.87 -2.47 16.15
C TYR A 96 13.17 -3.01 17.55
N CYS A 97 13.53 -4.29 17.64
CA CYS A 97 13.91 -4.93 18.90
C CYS A 97 15.23 -4.37 19.43
N GLN A 98 16.23 -4.13 18.56
CA GLN A 98 17.51 -3.53 18.93
C GLN A 98 17.37 -2.08 19.43
N SER A 99 16.60 -1.25 18.72
CA SER A 99 16.38 0.17 19.08
C SER A 99 15.55 0.37 20.36
N ARG A 100 14.75 -0.62 20.79
CA ARG A 100 14.14 -0.59 22.13
C ARG A 100 15.13 -0.85 23.27
N VAL A 101 16.28 -1.47 23.00
CA VAL A 101 17.33 -1.66 24.01
C VAL A 101 18.13 -0.36 24.21
N GLU A 102 18.19 0.51 23.21
CA GLU A 102 18.88 1.81 23.28
C GLU A 102 18.06 2.92 23.96
N CYS A 103 16.76 2.71 24.21
CA CYS A 103 15.91 3.64 24.94
C CYS A 103 15.59 3.12 26.36
N LYS A 104 16.64 2.76 27.09
CA LYS A 104 16.64 2.60 28.56
C LYS A 104 17.84 3.32 29.15
#